data_AF-A0A3P8VEV9-F1
#
_entry.id   AF-A0A3P8VEV9-F1
#
_cell.length_a   1.000
_cell.length_b   1.000
_cell.length_c   1.000
_cell.angle_alpha   90.00
_cell.angle_beta   90.00
_cell.angle_gamma   90.00
#
_symmetry.space_group_name_H-M   'P 1'
#
loop_
_entity.id
_entity.type
_entity.pdbx_description
1 polymer ?
#
loop_
_entity_poly.entity_id
_entity_poly.type
_entity_poly.pdbx_seq_one_letter_code
_entity_poly.pdbx_strand_id
1 'polypeptide(L)'
;MPFAKRVVEPQFLCRYHIPNTEGVLFDDLFCVNNLALSRSLRQLSDMAQHACSIFKELESELLSNSLRLRGLQSKLNRLQETCSRLDYQLELVREYKNVFLPSNFPFGRTTTTTVPTCVQLRSLPFPTNLSPY
;
A
#
# COMPACT_ATOMS: atom_id res chain seq x y z
N MET A 1 -13.44 8.78 -0.22
CA MET A 1 -12.92 8.52 -1.59
C MET A 1 -11.42 8.24 -1.48
N PRO A 2 -10.87 7.17 -2.08
CA PRO A 2 -9.44 6.97 -2.06
C PRO A 2 -8.81 8.01 -3.00
N PHE A 3 -7.91 8.84 -2.47
CA PHE A 3 -7.12 9.77 -3.27
C PHE A 3 -6.32 8.98 -4.30
N ALA A 4 -6.36 9.41 -5.57
CA ALA A 4 -5.51 8.83 -6.59
C ALA A 4 -4.04 9.11 -6.21
N LYS A 5 -3.37 8.10 -5.62
CA LYS A 5 -1.95 8.21 -5.23
C LYS A 5 -1.04 8.50 -6.44
N ARG A 6 -1.51 8.22 -7.66
CA ARG A 6 -0.77 8.36 -8.91
C ARG A 6 -1.72 8.85 -10.00
N VAL A 7 -1.40 9.98 -10.62
CA VAL A 7 -2.02 10.46 -11.85
C VAL A 7 -0.99 10.26 -12.95
N VAL A 8 -1.35 9.55 -14.01
CA VAL A 8 -0.52 9.44 -15.21
C VAL A 8 -1.18 10.29 -16.28
N GLU A 9 -0.61 11.44 -16.61
CA GLU A 9 -1.08 12.22 -17.75
C GLU A 9 -0.57 11.57 -19.06
N PRO A 10 -1.45 11.35 -20.05
CA PRO A 10 -1.04 10.79 -21.33
C PRO A 10 -0.18 11.82 -22.08
N GLN A 11 1.09 11.49 -22.36
CA GLN A 11 1.93 12.41 -23.13
C GLN A 11 1.62 12.28 -24.62
N PHE A 12 1.50 13.41 -25.31
CA PHE A 12 1.27 13.45 -26.75
C PHE A 12 2.52 12.98 -27.51
N LEU A 13 2.47 11.76 -28.04
CA LEU A 13 3.62 11.13 -28.71
C LEU A 13 4.04 11.85 -30.00
N CYS A 14 3.06 12.17 -30.87
CA CYS A 14 3.31 12.72 -32.20
C CYS A 14 2.53 14.02 -32.47
N ARG A 15 1.82 14.55 -31.48
CA ARG A 15 0.96 15.73 -31.67
C ARG A 15 1.77 16.99 -31.37
N TYR A 16 2.15 17.72 -32.41
CA TYR A 16 2.69 19.07 -32.27
C TYR A 16 1.53 20.08 -32.12
N HIS A 17 1.74 21.13 -31.33
CA HIS A 17 0.84 22.28 -31.31
C HIS A 17 0.87 22.90 -32.72
N ILE A 18 -0.29 23.08 -33.35
CA ILE A 18 -0.39 23.67 -34.69
C ILE A 18 0.28 25.05 -34.63
N PRO A 19 1.40 25.29 -35.32
CA PRO A 19 1.96 26.64 -35.39
C PRO A 19 1.02 27.44 -36.27
N ASN A 20 0.55 28.58 -35.74
CA ASN A 20 -0.36 29.50 -36.41
C ASN A 20 0.34 30.32 -37.53
N THR A 21 1.40 29.76 -38.11
CA THR A 21 2.28 30.41 -39.09
C THR A 21 2.83 29.34 -40.01
N GLU A 22 2.20 29.28 -41.19
CA GLU A 22 2.74 28.89 -42.51
C GLU A 22 4.16 28.27 -42.51
N GLY A 23 4.24 26.97 -42.80
CA GLY A 23 5.42 26.36 -43.40
C GLY A 23 6.37 25.61 -42.46
N VAL A 24 6.54 24.32 -42.76
CA VAL A 24 7.51 23.36 -42.21
C VAL A 24 7.12 22.73 -40.87
N LEU A 25 6.13 21.83 -40.91
CA LEU A 25 5.79 20.98 -39.77
C LEU A 25 6.62 19.69 -39.69
N PHE A 26 7.18 19.22 -40.82
CA PHE A 26 7.98 17.99 -40.88
C PHE A 26 9.02 18.09 -42.01
N ASP A 27 10.30 18.26 -41.67
CA ASP A 27 11.40 18.21 -42.67
C ASP A 27 11.74 16.78 -43.09
N ASP A 28 11.42 15.78 -42.25
CA ASP A 28 11.69 14.37 -42.53
C ASP A 28 10.80 13.43 -41.69
N LEU A 29 10.06 12.53 -42.36
CA LEU A 29 9.25 11.48 -41.73
C LEU A 29 10.10 10.56 -40.83
N PHE A 30 11.36 10.32 -41.21
CA PHE A 30 12.28 9.50 -40.42
C PHE A 30 12.53 10.13 -39.04
N CYS A 31 12.72 11.46 -38.98
CA CYS A 31 12.90 12.19 -37.73
C CYS A 31 11.66 12.05 -36.82
N VAL A 32 10.47 12.22 -37.40
CA VAL A 32 9.19 12.11 -36.67
C VAL A 32 8.99 10.73 -36.09
N ASN A 33 9.25 9.68 -36.87
CA ASN A 33 9.10 8.30 -36.42
C ASN A 33 10.09 7.99 -35.29
N ASN A 34 11.34 8.41 -35.42
CA ASN A 34 12.34 8.19 -34.38
C ASN A 34 12.01 8.94 -33.07
N LEU A 35 11.49 10.18 -33.18
CA LEU A 35 10.98 10.94 -32.03
C LEU A 35 9.78 10.25 -31.37
N ALA A 36 8.82 9.77 -32.17
CA ALA A 36 7.66 9.04 -31.69
C ALA A 36 8.05 7.75 -30.95
N LEU A 37 8.97 6.97 -31.52
CA LEU A 37 9.50 5.75 -30.92
C LEU A 37 10.23 6.05 -29.62
N SER A 38 11.11 7.05 -29.60
CA SER A 38 11.85 7.46 -28.41
C SER A 38 10.93 7.90 -27.26
N ARG A 39 9.88 8.68 -27.57
CA ARG A 39 8.86 9.07 -26.58
C ARG A 39 8.04 7.88 -26.10
N SER A 40 7.68 6.95 -26.99
CA SER A 40 6.97 5.73 -26.63
C SER A 40 7.79 4.85 -25.68
N LEU A 41 9.09 4.69 -25.94
CA LEU A 41 10.01 3.97 -25.05
C LEU A 41 10.14 4.65 -23.67
N ARG A 42 10.17 5.98 -23.63
CA ARG A 42 10.16 6.73 -22.37
C ARG A 42 8.86 6.50 -21.60
N GLN A 43 7.70 6.58 -22.25
CA GLN A 43 6.41 6.31 -21.61
C GLN A 43 6.31 4.88 -21.06
N LEU A 44 6.79 3.88 -21.81
CA LEU A 44 6.84 2.50 -21.35
C LEU A 44 7.77 2.33 -20.15
N SER A 45 8.89 3.06 -20.12
CA SER A 45 9.81 3.07 -18.99
C SER A 45 9.18 3.68 -17.73
N ASP A 46 8.48 4.81 -17.88
CA ASP A 46 7.76 5.47 -16.78
C ASP A 46 6.63 4.56 -16.24
N MET A 47 5.88 3.90 -17.15
CA MET A 47 4.85 2.92 -16.78
C MET A 47 5.46 1.72 -16.03
N ALA A 48 6.59 1.19 -16.48
CA ALA A 48 7.27 0.09 -15.80
C ALA A 48 7.74 0.51 -14.41
N GLN A 49 8.26 1.73 -14.23
CA GLN A 49 8.63 2.26 -12.92
C GLN A 49 7.41 2.39 -12.00
N HIS A 50 6.27 2.86 -12.51
CA HIS A 50 5.02 2.91 -11.76
C HIS A 50 4.54 1.53 -11.32
N ALA A 51 4.55 0.55 -12.22
CA ALA A 51 4.19 -0.84 -11.91
C ALA A 51 5.12 -1.43 -10.84
N CYS A 52 6.45 -1.26 -10.98
CA CYS A 52 7.42 -1.68 -9.97
C CYS A 52 7.15 -1.08 -8.59
N SER A 53 6.78 0.20 -8.55
CA SER A 53 6.48 0.87 -7.29
C SER A 53 5.18 0.37 -6.65
N ILE A 54 4.17 -0.01 -7.44
CA ILE A 54 2.95 -0.68 -6.93
C ILE A 54 3.32 -2.05 -6.34
N PHE A 55 4.13 -2.84 -7.05
CA PHE A 55 4.54 -4.16 -6.55
C PHE A 55 5.32 -4.07 -5.23
N LYS A 56 6.17 -3.05 -5.07
CA LYS A 56 6.88 -2.81 -3.80
C LYS A 56 5.94 -2.44 -2.65
N GLU A 57 4.91 -1.63 -2.90
CA GLU A 57 3.88 -1.33 -1.88
C GLU A 57 3.15 -2.61 -1.47
N LEU A 58 2.69 -3.41 -2.45
CA LEU A 58 1.99 -4.68 -2.19
C LEU A 58 2.88 -5.69 -1.45
N GLU A 59 4.15 -5.81 -1.83
CA GLU A 59 5.11 -6.68 -1.15
C GLU A 59 5.27 -6.28 0.32
N SER A 60 5.41 -4.98 0.60
CA SER A 60 5.52 -4.47 1.97
C SER A 60 4.28 -4.79 2.81
N GLU A 61 3.08 -4.58 2.24
CA GLU A 61 1.82 -4.91 2.90
C GLU A 61 1.67 -6.41 3.14
N LEU A 62 2.05 -7.25 2.16
CA LEU A 62 2.00 -8.70 2.27
C LEU A 62 2.97 -9.21 3.34
N LEU A 63 4.20 -8.68 3.39
CA LEU A 63 5.18 -9.04 4.42
C LEU A 63 4.66 -8.68 5.81
N SER A 64 4.12 -7.47 5.99
CA SER A 64 3.49 -7.04 7.24
C SER A 64 2.33 -7.96 7.64
N ASN A 65 1.46 -8.32 6.69
CA ASN A 65 0.36 -9.25 6.94
C ASN A 65 0.86 -10.65 7.32
N SER A 66 1.91 -11.14 6.64
CA SER A 66 2.50 -12.46 6.94
C SER A 66 3.07 -12.52 8.37
N LEU A 67 3.71 -11.45 8.85
CA LEU A 67 4.21 -11.35 10.22
C LEU A 67 3.07 -11.39 11.24
N ARG A 68 1.99 -10.64 10.97
CA ARG A 68 0.78 -10.65 11.81
C ARG A 68 0.12 -12.03 11.83
N LEU A 69 0.03 -12.69 10.68
CA LEU A 69 -0.51 -14.06 10.57
C LEU A 69 0.34 -15.06 11.35
N ARG A 70 1.68 -15.01 11.25
CA ARG A 70 2.56 -15.86 12.04
C ARG A 70 2.36 -15.64 13.55
N GLY A 71 2.30 -14.38 14.00
CA GLY A 71 2.03 -14.05 15.40
C GLY A 71 0.67 -14.58 15.88
N LEU A 72 -0.37 -14.49 15.03
CA LEU A 72 -1.68 -15.05 15.32
C LEU A 72 -1.65 -16.59 15.39
N GLN A 73 -0.97 -17.24 14.45
CA GLN A 73 -0.82 -18.69 14.42
C GLN A 73 -0.10 -19.21 15.68
N SER A 74 0.95 -18.53 16.13
CA SER A 74 1.61 -18.88 17.39
C SER A 74 0.67 -18.77 18.59
N LYS A 75 -0.18 -17.73 18.65
CA LYS A 75 -1.19 -17.60 19.72
C LYS A 75 -2.24 -18.71 19.65
N LEU A 76 -2.69 -19.06 18.44
CA LEU A 76 -3.64 -20.14 18.21
C LEU A 76 -3.07 -21.49 18.65
N ASN A 77 -1.81 -21.79 18.32
CA ASN A 77 -1.16 -23.02 18.74
C ASN A 77 -1.06 -23.13 20.27
N ARG A 78 -0.69 -22.03 20.95
CA ARG A 78 -0.63 -21.99 22.42
C ARG A 78 -2.02 -22.16 23.05
N LEU A 79 -3.04 -21.56 22.44
CA LEU A 79 -4.42 -21.73 22.88
C LEU A 79 -4.86 -23.19 22.70
N GLN A 80 -4.58 -23.79 21.54
CA GLN A 80 -4.91 -25.18 21.25
C GLN A 80 -4.22 -26.12 22.25
N GLU A 81 -2.92 -25.95 22.51
CA GLU A 81 -2.20 -26.73 23.52
C GLU A 81 -2.82 -26.56 24.92
N THR A 82 -3.17 -25.32 25.28
CA THR A 82 -3.84 -25.05 26.57
C THR A 82 -5.19 -25.74 26.64
N CYS A 83 -6.02 -25.65 25.60
CA CYS A 83 -7.31 -26.34 25.51
C CYS A 83 -7.19 -27.86 25.52
N SER A 84 -6.18 -28.44 24.86
CA SER A 84 -5.92 -29.88 24.89
C SER A 84 -5.46 -30.37 26.27
N ARG A 85 -4.82 -29.50 27.06
CA ARG A 85 -4.41 -29.80 28.44
C ARG A 85 -5.53 -29.58 29.47
N LEU A 86 -6.60 -28.87 29.10
CA LEU A 86 -7.76 -28.68 29.97
C LEU A 86 -8.54 -30.00 30.03
N ASP A 87 -8.43 -30.69 31.16
CA ASP A 87 -9.16 -31.92 31.43
C ASP A 87 -10.49 -31.58 32.13
N TYR A 88 -11.58 -31.65 31.37
CA TYR A 88 -12.93 -31.23 31.78
C TYR A 88 -13.50 -32.03 32.96
N GLN A 89 -12.89 -33.16 33.33
CA GLN A 89 -13.28 -33.96 34.50
C GLN A 89 -12.54 -33.54 35.79
N LEU A 90 -11.41 -32.84 35.70
CA LEU A 90 -10.59 -32.42 36.85
C LEU A 90 -10.77 -30.94 37.20
N GLU A 91 -11.33 -30.14 36.28
CA GLU A 91 -11.59 -28.73 36.49
C GLU A 91 -12.88 -28.53 37.29
N LEU A 92 -12.82 -28.83 38.59
CA LEU A 92 -13.87 -28.50 39.55
C LEU A 92 -14.22 -27.02 39.39
N VAL A 93 -15.46 -26.71 39.00
CA VAL A 93 -16.04 -25.37 39.10
C VAL A 93 -15.84 -24.96 40.55
N ARG A 94 -14.86 -24.09 40.81
CA ARG A 94 -14.70 -23.51 42.15
C ARG A 94 -15.99 -22.77 42.39
N GLU A 95 -16.88 -23.34 43.23
CA GLU A 95 -18.03 -22.61 43.73
C GLU A 95 -17.49 -21.28 44.26
N TYR A 96 -17.97 -20.19 43.66
CA TYR A 96 -17.48 -18.85 43.91
C TYR A 96 -17.94 -18.42 45.31
N LYS A 97 -17.32 -18.96 46.36
CA LYS A 97 -17.31 -18.30 47.66
C LYS A 97 -16.38 -17.11 47.54
N ASN A 98 -16.96 -15.99 47.08
CA ASN A 98 -16.41 -14.64 47.09
C ASN A 98 -14.92 -14.57 46.73
N VAL A 99 -14.58 -14.88 45.47
CA VAL A 99 -13.30 -14.45 44.93
C VAL A 99 -13.41 -12.94 44.72
N PHE A 100 -12.83 -12.15 45.63
CA PHE A 100 -12.55 -10.75 45.37
C PHE A 100 -11.53 -10.71 44.22
N LEU A 101 -12.02 -10.73 42.98
CA LEU A 101 -11.20 -10.51 41.81
C LEU A 101 -10.63 -9.10 41.94
N PRO A 102 -9.29 -8.91 41.93
CA PRO A 102 -8.73 -7.57 41.86
C PRO A 102 -9.36 -6.87 40.66
N SER A 103 -9.88 -5.66 40.89
CA SER A 103 -10.59 -4.81 39.91
C SER A 103 -9.80 -4.52 38.62
N ASN A 104 -8.56 -4.98 38.53
CA ASN A 104 -7.65 -4.82 37.41
C ASN A 104 -7.50 -6.07 36.52
N PHE A 105 -8.27 -7.15 36.72
CA PHE A 105 -8.21 -8.31 35.81
C PHE A 105 -8.54 -7.87 34.36
N PRO A 106 -7.57 -7.91 33.42
CA PRO A 106 -7.78 -7.43 32.06
C PRO A 106 -8.41 -8.54 31.20
N PHE A 107 -9.52 -9.13 31.64
CA PHE A 107 -10.27 -10.08 30.82
C PHE A 107 -11.25 -9.28 29.94
N GLY A 108 -11.11 -9.38 28.61
CA GLY A 108 -12.05 -8.74 27.67
C GLY A 108 -11.71 -7.31 27.23
N ARG A 109 -10.52 -6.77 27.51
CA ARG A 109 -10.05 -5.54 26.82
C ARG A 109 -9.78 -5.88 25.35
N THR A 110 -10.78 -5.70 24.50
CA THR A 110 -10.56 -5.66 23.06
C THR A 110 -9.68 -4.44 22.76
N THR A 111 -8.65 -4.62 21.93
CA THR A 111 -7.87 -3.48 21.47
C THR A 111 -8.77 -2.63 20.59
N THR A 112 -9.36 -1.58 21.15
CA THR A 112 -10.00 -0.50 20.37
C THR A 112 -8.88 0.25 19.65
N THR A 113 -8.43 -0.29 18.51
CA THR A 113 -7.64 0.48 17.57
C THR A 113 -8.61 1.45 16.91
N THR A 114 -8.78 2.64 17.50
CA THR A 114 -9.25 3.79 16.73
C THR A 114 -8.28 3.93 15.58
N VAL A 115 -8.70 3.52 14.38
CA VAL A 115 -8.02 3.91 13.13
C VAL A 115 -7.97 5.43 13.18
N PRO A 116 -6.81 6.07 13.38
CA PRO A 116 -6.75 7.50 13.23
C PRO A 116 -7.20 7.77 11.79
N THR A 117 -8.15 8.69 11.65
CA THR A 117 -8.61 9.22 10.38
C THR A 117 -7.44 9.26 9.41
N CYS A 118 -7.59 8.54 8.30
CA CYS A 118 -6.56 8.23 7.32
C CYS A 118 -6.14 9.50 6.54
N VAL A 119 -5.56 10.49 7.20
CA VAL A 119 -4.95 11.68 6.60
C VAL A 119 -3.96 12.23 7.64
N GLN A 120 -2.67 11.95 7.49
CA GLN A 120 -1.62 12.85 7.98
C GLN A 120 -0.33 12.58 7.19
N LEU A 121 -0.24 13.22 6.03
CA LEU A 121 0.94 13.98 5.60
C LEU A 121 2.32 13.29 5.67
N ARG A 122 2.46 11.99 5.37
CA ARG A 122 3.80 11.34 5.36
C ARG A 122 4.39 11.01 3.99
N SER A 123 3.77 11.47 2.91
CA SER A 123 4.33 11.24 1.57
C SER A 123 3.77 12.24 0.55
N LEU A 124 3.93 13.54 0.80
CA LEU A 124 4.03 14.47 -0.33
C LEU A 124 5.43 14.26 -0.92
N PRO A 125 5.59 13.74 -2.15
CA PRO A 125 6.85 13.92 -2.85
C PRO A 125 7.09 15.42 -2.96
N PHE A 126 8.29 15.87 -2.59
CA PHE A 126 8.75 17.22 -2.87
C PHE A 126 8.49 17.51 -4.35
N PRO A 127 7.88 18.66 -4.71
CA PRO A 127 7.84 19.07 -6.10
C PRO A 127 9.27 19.43 -6.51
N THR A 128 9.96 18.52 -7.20
CA THR A 128 11.11 18.91 -8.04
C THR A 128 10.56 19.63 -9.26
N ASN A 129 10.14 20.89 -9.06
CA ASN A 129 9.98 21.88 -10.11
C ASN A 129 11.02 22.97 -9.85
N LEU A 130 12.21 22.78 -10.43
CA LEU A 130 12.96 23.87 -11.02
C LEU A 130 13.19 23.50 -12.50
N SER A 131 12.32 24.05 -13.34
CA SER A 131 12.64 24.42 -14.73
C SER A 131 13.60 25.64 -14.70
N PRO A 132 14.20 26.14 -15.80
CA PRO A 132 14.32 25.64 -17.18
C PRO A 132 15.78 25.65 -17.70
N TYR A 133 16.13 24.72 -18.60
CA TYR A 133 17.02 24.94 -19.75
C TYR A 133 16.60 23.97 -20.86
#